data_AF-A0A7S2CQJ0-F1
#
_entry.id   AF-A0A7S2CQJ0-F1
#
_cell.length_a   1.000
_cell.length_b   1.000
_cell.length_c   1.000
_cell.angle_alpha   90.00
_cell.angle_beta   90.00
_cell.angle_gamma   90.00
#
_symmetry.space_group_name_H-M   'P 1'
#
loop_
_entity.id
_entity.type
_entity.pdbx_description
1 polymer ?
#
loop_
_entity_poly.entity_id
_entity_poly.type
_entity_poly.pdbx_seq_one_letter_code
_entity_poly.pdbx_strand_id
1 'polypeptide(L)'
;GLLARGADLVMHSTTKSISGHSDATGGALLLPTAATCVPDDYTVASSQDDPPRTLYQALRDQRTALGAVPGSLETWLLLRSLRTLHLRVERQCDTATRLAVWLAGEAGAGPSSSSSLNDEEGAFGG
;
A
#
# COMPACT_ATOMS: atom_id res chain seq x y z
N GLY A 1 -8.06 10.06 -8.29
CA GLY A 1 -6.93 9.16 -7.93
C GLY A 1 -5.61 9.83 -8.29
N LEU A 2 -4.46 9.25 -7.92
CA LEU A 2 -3.11 9.83 -8.16
C LEU A 2 -2.84 10.16 -9.63
N LEU A 3 -3.34 9.35 -10.58
CA LEU A 3 -3.28 9.65 -12.02
C LEU A 3 -3.97 10.97 -12.39
N ALA A 4 -5.09 11.30 -11.73
CA ALA A 4 -5.78 12.58 -11.91
C ALA A 4 -5.02 13.77 -11.29
N ARG A 5 -3.98 13.51 -10.50
CA ARG A 5 -3.06 14.52 -9.94
C ARG A 5 -1.78 14.67 -10.76
N GLY A 6 -1.73 14.10 -11.97
CA GLY A 6 -0.59 14.24 -12.89
C GLY A 6 0.49 13.18 -12.73
N ALA A 7 0.23 12.07 -12.04
CA ALA A 7 1.16 10.94 -12.04
C ALA A 7 1.14 10.21 -13.39
N ASP A 8 2.32 9.95 -13.97
CA ASP A 8 2.47 9.20 -15.23
C ASP A 8 2.11 7.71 -15.07
N LEU A 9 2.35 7.18 -13.86
CA LEU A 9 2.17 5.79 -13.49
C LEU A 9 1.85 5.68 -12.00
N VAL A 10 0.99 4.74 -11.64
CA VAL A 10 0.81 4.33 -10.25
C VAL A 10 1.19 2.87 -10.07
N MET A 11 2.13 2.62 -9.16
CA MET A 11 2.53 1.27 -8.76
C MET A 11 1.83 0.86 -7.47
N HIS A 12 1.32 -0.36 -7.43
CA HIS A 12 0.77 -0.99 -6.24
C HIS A 12 1.46 -2.33 -5.95
N SER A 13 1.75 -2.58 -4.68
CA SER A 13 2.03 -3.94 -4.22
C SER A 13 0.70 -4.66 -3.97
N THR A 14 0.41 -5.70 -4.75
CA THR A 14 -0.82 -6.46 -4.58
C THR A 14 -0.77 -7.38 -3.36
N THR A 15 0.43 -7.68 -2.85
CA THR A 15 0.67 -8.47 -1.64
C THR A 15 0.05 -7.86 -0.37
N LYS A 16 -0.10 -6.54 -0.35
CA LYS A 16 -0.51 -5.79 0.86
C LYS A 16 -2.02 -5.71 0.96
N SER A 17 -2.58 -4.52 1.18
CA SER A 17 -4.01 -4.34 1.39
C SER A 17 -4.88 -4.87 0.24
N ILE A 18 -4.36 -4.94 -0.99
CA ILE A 18 -5.07 -5.49 -2.15
C ILE A 18 -5.40 -6.98 -1.96
N SER A 19 -4.40 -7.84 -1.72
CA SER A 19 -4.62 -9.22 -1.26
C SER A 19 -5.30 -9.22 0.10
N GLY A 20 -4.65 -8.64 1.12
CA GLY A 20 -5.22 -8.51 2.46
C GLY A 20 -5.55 -9.83 3.17
N HIS A 21 -5.15 -10.97 2.61
CA HIS A 21 -5.32 -12.31 3.18
C HIS A 21 -3.96 -12.99 3.43
N SER A 22 -2.84 -12.32 3.16
CA SER A 22 -1.47 -12.82 3.36
C SER A 22 -1.17 -14.12 2.61
N ASP A 23 -1.88 -14.39 1.52
CA ASP A 23 -1.82 -15.64 0.75
C ASP A 23 -1.51 -15.45 -0.73
N ALA A 24 -1.27 -14.21 -1.17
CA ALA A 24 -0.95 -13.88 -2.55
C ALA A 24 0.13 -12.78 -2.62
N THR A 25 1.00 -12.86 -3.63
CA THR A 25 2.09 -11.88 -3.84
C THR A 25 2.09 -11.35 -5.26
N GLY A 26 2.42 -10.06 -5.41
CA GLY A 26 2.56 -9.47 -6.74
C GLY A 26 2.60 -7.94 -6.76
N GLY A 27 2.54 -7.41 -7.97
CA GLY A 27 2.51 -5.99 -8.25
C GLY A 27 1.52 -5.66 -9.36
N ALA A 28 1.00 -4.44 -9.33
CA ALA A 28 0.15 -3.88 -10.37
C ALA A 28 0.66 -2.49 -10.76
N LEU A 29 0.78 -2.27 -12.07
CA LEU A 29 1.12 -0.99 -12.67
C LEU A 29 -0.11 -0.44 -13.38
N LEU A 30 -0.58 0.73 -12.95
CA LEU A 30 -1.72 1.42 -13.52
C LEU A 30 -1.21 2.61 -14.34
N LEU A 31 -1.50 2.58 -15.64
CA LEU A 31 -1.24 3.69 -16.55
C LEU A 31 -2.56 4.41 -16.87
N PRO A 32 -2.52 5.72 -17.15
CA PRO A 32 -3.67 6.44 -17.69
C PRO A 32 -4.21 5.74 -18.95
N THR A 33 -5.53 5.74 -19.18
CA THR A 33 -6.10 5.24 -20.44
C THR A 33 -5.58 6.03 -21.65
N ALA A 34 -5.29 7.32 -21.44
CA ALA A 34 -4.59 8.18 -22.39
C ALA A 34 -3.15 7.71 -22.70
N ALA A 35 -2.56 6.82 -21.90
CA ALA A 35 -1.24 6.27 -22.15
C ALA A 35 -1.21 5.18 -23.24
N THR A 36 -2.37 4.85 -23.83
CA THR A 36 -2.46 4.13 -25.12
C THR A 36 -2.41 5.10 -26.30
N CYS A 37 -2.63 6.39 -26.04
CA CYS A 37 -2.56 7.53 -26.94
C CYS A 37 -1.63 8.61 -26.34
N VAL A 38 -0.44 8.19 -25.90
CA VAL A 38 0.57 9.14 -25.40
C VAL A 38 0.99 10.04 -26.56
N PRO A 39 1.03 11.36 -26.38
CA PRO A 39 1.73 12.27 -27.31
C PRO A 39 3.19 11.82 -27.47
N ASP A 40 3.83 12.17 -28.58
CA ASP A 40 5.20 11.75 -28.97
C ASP A 40 6.33 12.05 -27.95
N ASP A 41 6.02 12.70 -26.82
CA ASP A 41 6.94 13.18 -25.78
C ASP A 41 7.35 12.10 -24.74
N TYR A 42 6.73 10.92 -24.75
CA TYR A 42 7.06 9.80 -23.85
C TYR A 42 7.56 8.56 -24.61
N THR A 43 8.28 8.78 -25.71
CA THR A 43 9.04 7.74 -26.39
C THR A 43 10.31 7.45 -25.60
N VAL A 44 10.44 6.23 -25.08
CA VAL A 44 11.72 5.79 -24.52
C VAL A 44 12.66 5.45 -25.67
N ALA A 45 13.71 6.24 -25.85
CA ALA A 45 14.77 5.93 -26.80
C ALA A 45 15.63 4.80 -26.24
N SER A 46 15.64 3.65 -26.89
CA SER A 46 16.57 2.57 -26.63
C SER A 46 17.55 2.48 -27.80
N SER A 47 18.83 2.74 -27.55
CA SER A 47 19.97 2.62 -28.50
C SER A 47 19.76 3.19 -29.94
N GLN A 48 20.80 3.16 -30.77
CA GLN A 48 20.76 3.69 -32.14
C GLN A 48 19.90 2.81 -33.09
N ASP A 49 19.57 1.58 -32.69
CA ASP A 49 18.96 0.54 -33.53
C ASP A 49 17.52 0.15 -33.15
N ASP A 50 16.98 0.65 -32.03
CA ASP A 50 15.65 0.25 -31.53
C ASP A 50 14.59 1.31 -31.91
N PRO A 51 13.42 0.92 -32.45
CA PRO A 51 12.37 1.88 -32.80
C PRO A 51 11.79 2.55 -31.54
N PRO A 52 11.30 3.80 -31.64
CA PRO A 52 10.69 4.49 -30.51
C PRO A 52 9.45 3.71 -30.02
N ARG A 53 9.38 3.51 -28.70
CA ARG A 53 8.27 2.83 -28.03
C ARG A 53 7.63 3.72 -26.98
N THR A 54 6.32 3.60 -26.84
CA THR A 54 5.56 4.19 -25.72
C THR A 54 5.98 3.53 -24.40
N LEU A 55 5.79 4.23 -23.27
CA LEU A 55 5.99 3.66 -21.93
C LEU A 55 5.27 2.31 -21.74
N TYR A 56 4.03 2.22 -22.23
CA TYR A 56 3.25 0.98 -22.16
C TYR A 56 3.95 -0.18 -22.88
N GLN A 57 4.43 0.06 -24.11
CA GLN A 57 5.14 -0.95 -24.90
C GLN A 57 6.42 -1.39 -24.19
N ALA A 58 7.24 -0.45 -23.70
CA ALA A 58 8.47 -0.77 -22.99
C ALA A 58 8.22 -1.63 -21.73
N LEU A 59 7.21 -1.27 -20.91
CA LEU A 59 6.84 -2.05 -19.72
C LEU A 59 6.28 -3.44 -20.09
N ARG A 60 5.49 -3.53 -21.15
CA ARG A 60 4.94 -4.80 -21.65
C ARG A 60 6.06 -5.72 -22.14
N ASP A 61 7.01 -5.17 -22.88
CA ASP A 61 8.15 -5.91 -23.45
C ASP A 61 9.04 -6.42 -22.32
N GLN A 62 9.38 -5.56 -21.36
CA GLN A 62 10.13 -5.97 -20.18
C GLN A 62 9.41 -7.06 -19.37
N ARG A 63 8.10 -6.92 -19.13
CA ARG A 63 7.29 -7.95 -18.45
C ARG A 63 7.30 -9.28 -19.21
N THR A 64 7.29 -9.21 -20.54
CA THR A 64 7.29 -10.39 -21.41
C THR A 64 8.66 -11.06 -21.43
N ALA A 65 9.73 -10.29 -21.59
CA ALA A 65 11.11 -10.77 -21.63
C ALA A 65 11.57 -11.35 -20.28
N LEU A 66 11.19 -10.71 -19.16
CA LEU A 66 11.52 -11.18 -17.82
C LEU A 66 10.56 -12.27 -17.30
N GLY A 67 9.45 -12.52 -18.00
CA GLY A 67 8.42 -13.47 -17.56
C GLY A 67 7.73 -13.08 -16.24
N ALA A 68 7.73 -11.79 -15.88
CA ALA A 68 7.15 -11.27 -14.64
C ALA A 68 5.61 -11.21 -14.71
N VAL A 69 4.97 -12.37 -14.87
CA VAL A 69 3.52 -12.53 -15.04
C VAL A 69 2.95 -13.25 -13.82
N PRO A 70 1.85 -12.78 -13.20
CA PRO A 70 1.24 -13.49 -12.08
C PRO A 70 0.66 -14.83 -12.55
N GLY A 71 0.74 -15.85 -11.69
CA GLY A 71 0.08 -17.14 -11.93
C GLY A 71 -1.45 -17.02 -11.96
N SER A 72 -2.12 -18.02 -12.54
CA SER A 72 -3.60 -18.06 -12.59
C SER A 72 -4.23 -18.10 -11.20
N LEU A 73 -3.65 -18.88 -10.27
CA LEU A 73 -4.10 -18.95 -8.88
C LEU A 73 -3.91 -17.61 -8.16
N GLU A 74 -2.75 -16.98 -8.28
CA GLU A 74 -2.48 -15.64 -7.71
C GLU A 74 -3.51 -14.61 -8.23
N THR A 75 -3.77 -14.63 -9.54
CA THR A 75 -4.76 -13.75 -10.17
C THR A 75 -6.16 -13.97 -9.58
N TRP A 76 -6.55 -15.24 -9.38
CA TRP A 76 -7.83 -15.58 -8.76
C TRP A 76 -7.92 -15.14 -7.29
N LEU A 77 -6.86 -15.35 -6.50
CA LEU A 77 -6.79 -14.91 -5.10
C LEU A 77 -6.91 -13.38 -4.98
N LEU A 78 -6.26 -12.65 -5.88
CA LEU A 78 -6.39 -11.19 -5.96
C LEU A 78 -7.83 -10.77 -6.32
N LEU A 79 -8.45 -11.38 -7.34
CA LEU A 79 -9.83 -11.09 -7.73
C LEU A 79 -10.84 -11.37 -6.60
N ARG A 80 -10.68 -12.49 -5.90
CA ARG A 80 -11.46 -12.84 -4.71
C ARG A 80 -11.32 -11.75 -3.63
N SER A 81 -10.09 -11.29 -3.39
CA SER A 81 -9.75 -10.31 -2.36
C SER A 81 -10.27 -8.91 -2.63
N LEU A 82 -10.38 -8.52 -3.91
CA LEU A 82 -10.90 -7.21 -4.33
C LEU A 82 -12.35 -7.00 -3.93
N ARG A 83 -13.17 -8.06 -3.88
CA ARG A 83 -14.60 -7.97 -3.53
C ARG A 83 -14.84 -7.36 -2.15
N THR A 84 -13.93 -7.60 -1.21
CA THR A 84 -14.03 -7.11 0.17
C THR A 84 -13.05 -5.99 0.48
N LEU A 85 -12.27 -5.52 -0.51
CA LEU A 85 -11.21 -4.53 -0.29
C LEU A 85 -11.73 -3.25 0.37
N HIS A 86 -12.84 -2.70 -0.12
CA HIS A 86 -13.42 -1.47 0.40
C HIS A 86 -13.80 -1.59 1.89
N LEU A 87 -14.45 -2.69 2.28
CA LEU A 87 -14.80 -2.95 3.69
C LEU A 87 -13.55 -3.13 4.57
N ARG A 88 -12.52 -3.81 4.05
CA ARG A 88 -11.29 -4.06 4.79
C ARG A 88 -10.51 -2.77 5.02
N VAL A 89 -10.31 -1.97 3.98
CA VAL A 89 -9.55 -0.71 4.07
C VAL A 89 -10.25 0.27 5.00
N GLU A 90 -11.57 0.41 4.90
CA GLU A 90 -12.33 1.29 5.80
C GLU A 90 -12.16 0.89 7.27
N ARG A 91 -12.37 -0.38 7.60
CA ARG A 91 -12.20 -0.89 8.98
C ARG A 91 -10.76 -0.81 9.48
N GLN A 92 -9.78 -1.05 8.60
CA GLN A 92 -8.36 -0.91 8.91
C GLN A 92 -8.02 0.54 9.25
N CYS A 93 -8.53 1.50 8.47
CA CYS A 93 -8.35 2.93 8.73
C CYS A 93 -8.99 3.33 10.06
N ASP A 94 -10.24 2.97 10.33
CA ASP A 94 -10.91 3.30 11.60
C ASP A 94 -10.16 2.74 12.82
N THR A 95 -9.77 1.47 12.75
CA THR A 95 -8.99 0.82 13.82
C THR A 95 -7.64 1.52 14.02
N ALA A 96 -6.92 1.82 12.92
CA ALA A 96 -5.64 2.50 12.98
C ALA A 96 -5.75 3.91 13.55
N THR A 97 -6.80 4.66 13.19
CA THR A 97 -7.06 6.00 13.75
C THR A 97 -7.29 5.93 15.26
N ARG A 98 -8.12 4.98 15.74
CA ARG A 98 -8.37 4.80 17.18
C ARG A 98 -7.09 4.44 17.93
N LEU A 99 -6.27 3.55 17.38
CA LEU A 99 -4.98 3.18 17.95
C LEU A 99 -4.01 4.37 17.98
N ALA A 100 -3.95 5.16 16.92
CA ALA A 100 -3.09 6.34 16.85
C ALA A 100 -3.47 7.40 17.88
N VAL A 101 -4.78 7.63 18.07
CA VAL A 101 -5.29 8.56 19.12
C VAL A 101 -4.92 8.06 20.51
N TRP A 102 -5.12 6.77 20.78
CA TRP A 102 -4.76 6.19 22.07
C TRP A 102 -3.25 6.29 22.35
N LEU A 103 -2.40 5.90 21.40
CA LEU A 103 -0.95 6.00 21.53
C LEU A 103 -0.46 7.46 21.69
N ALA A 104 -1.10 8.41 21.02
CA ALA A 104 -0.78 9.83 21.19
C ALA A 104 -1.13 10.34 22.60
N GLY A 105 -2.23 9.84 23.19
CA GLY A 105 -2.59 10.12 24.57
C GLY A 105 -1.54 9.61 25.56
N GLU A 106 -1.10 8.36 25.40
CA GLU A 106 -0.04 7.76 26.24
C GLU A 106 1.31 8.46 26.05
N ALA A 107 1.66 8.87 24.82
CA ALA A 107 2.92 9.58 24.57
C ALA A 107 2.94 11.01 25.13
N GLY A 108 1.77 11.66 25.21
CA GLY A 108 1.61 12.98 25.84
C GLY A 108 1.65 12.91 27.37
N ALA A 109 1.25 11.77 27.95
CA ALA A 109 1.54 11.42 29.32
C ALA A 109 3.01 10.96 29.41
N GLY A 110 3.96 11.90 29.36
CA GLY A 110 5.37 11.60 29.66
C GLY A 110 5.48 10.74 30.93
N PRO A 111 6.52 9.90 31.09
CA PRO A 111 6.56 8.79 32.05
C PRO A 111 6.21 9.25 33.47
N SER A 112 4.92 9.23 33.81
CA SER A 112 4.45 9.63 35.12
C SER A 112 4.57 8.40 35.99
N SER A 113 5.71 8.34 36.68
CA SER A 113 5.89 7.78 38.01
C SER A 113 4.91 6.66 38.37
N SER A 114 5.41 5.42 38.37
CA SER A 114 4.90 4.36 39.23
C SER A 114 4.54 4.99 40.58
N SER A 115 3.25 5.06 40.86
CA SER A 115 2.71 5.60 42.10
C SER A 115 3.44 4.96 43.27
N SER A 116 4.09 5.80 44.06
CA SER A 116 4.60 5.49 45.38
C SER A 116 3.52 4.80 46.20
N LEU A 117 3.64 3.48 46.34
CA LEU A 117 3.10 2.73 47.46
C LEU A 117 3.87 3.19 48.69
N ASN A 118 3.28 4.10 49.47
CA ASN A 118 3.44 4.23 50.92
C ASN A 118 2.49 5.35 51.38
N ASP A 119 1.53 4.99 52.23
CA ASP A 119 1.15 5.72 53.45
C ASP A 119 -0.21 5.23 53.95
N GLU A 120 -0.19 4.12 54.70
CA GLU A 120 -1.19 3.82 55.73
C GLU A 120 -0.47 2.99 56.82
N GLU A 121 0.43 3.63 57.57
CA GLU A 121 0.78 3.21 58.93
C GLU A 121 0.23 4.29 59.89
N GLY A 122 -0.92 3.99 60.49
CA GLY A 122 -1.67 4.94 61.32
C GLY A 122 -2.54 4.24 62.36
N ALA A 123 -1.92 3.92 63.49
CA ALA A 123 -2.51 3.85 64.83
C ALA A 123 -3.51 2.73 65.17
N PHE A 124 -2.99 1.57 65.59
CA PHE A 124 -3.59 0.82 66.70
C PHE A 124 -3.01 1.35 68.02
N GLY A 125 -3.81 2.09 68.78
CA GLY A 125 -3.50 2.49 70.15
C GLY A 125 -4.77 2.96 70.86
N GLY A 126 -5.18 2.23 71.91
CA GLY A 126 -6.31 2.56 72.79
C GLY A 126 -7.14 1.36 73.17
#